data_AF-W9VZA9-F1
#
_entry.id   AF-W9VZA9-F1
#
_cell.length_a   1.000
_cell.length_b   1.000
_cell.length_c   1.000
_cell.angle_alpha   90.00
_cell.angle_beta   90.00
_cell.angle_gamma   90.00
#
_symmetry.space_group_name_H-M   'P 1'
#
loop_
_entity.id
_entity.type
_entity.pdbx_description
1 polymer ?
#
loop_
_entity_poly.entity_id
_entity_poly.type
_entity_poly.pdbx_seq_one_letter_code
_entity_poly.pdbx_strand_id
1 'polypeptide(L)'
;MALTKRRPRPLDRAQEHVRDTRLVIIAAEGQQTERQYFAMFRSTRVQVKVLAAGADNRSAPEYVLERLRRFQDEYQLDEGDSLWLMLDVDRWGSDKLAAVAREAKSVGFGLAVSNPCFEVWLLYHFTADIPATDRCGDIEQALRQATGSGYNKSRLQPECFAPHLSAALERSEAADPSPRGRWPKDPGSHVYRVIRELPEEAMPSAP
;
A
#
# COMPACT_ATOMS: atom_id res chain seq x y z
N MET A 1 27.46 -18.52 -16.78
CA MET A 1 26.41 -18.27 -15.77
C MET A 1 25.09 -18.79 -16.34
N ALA A 2 24.45 -19.74 -15.67
CA ALA A 2 23.15 -20.22 -16.12
C ALA A 2 22.13 -19.07 -15.95
N LEU A 3 21.54 -18.62 -17.06
CA LEU A 3 20.37 -17.77 -17.03
C LEU A 3 19.24 -18.57 -16.40
N THR A 4 19.08 -18.48 -15.08
CA THR A 4 17.89 -19.01 -14.41
C THR A 4 16.69 -18.32 -15.02
N LYS A 5 15.93 -19.06 -15.82
CA LYS A 5 14.72 -18.57 -16.48
C LYS A 5 13.78 -18.03 -15.41
N ARG A 6 13.40 -16.75 -15.52
CA ARG A 6 12.41 -16.12 -14.63
C ARG A 6 11.13 -16.95 -14.58
N ARG A 7 10.49 -16.99 -13.42
CA ARG A 7 9.23 -17.69 -13.18
C ARG A 7 8.07 -17.00 -13.91
N PRO A 8 7.04 -17.74 -14.34
CA PRO A 8 5.85 -17.14 -14.94
C PRO A 8 5.12 -16.24 -13.92
N ARG A 9 4.33 -15.29 -14.43
CA ARG A 9 3.54 -14.35 -13.62
C ARG A 9 2.73 -15.09 -12.54
N PRO A 10 2.80 -14.66 -11.26
CA PRO A 10 2.16 -15.37 -10.16
C PRO A 10 0.67 -15.01 -10.05
N LEU A 11 -0.09 -15.16 -11.13
CA LEU A 11 -1.55 -15.01 -11.13
C LEU A 11 -2.18 -16.05 -10.20
N ASP A 12 -3.10 -15.60 -9.35
CA ASP A 12 -3.98 -16.49 -8.59
C ASP A 12 -5.04 -17.04 -9.53
N ARG A 13 -4.88 -18.30 -9.93
CA ARG A 13 -5.77 -18.98 -10.88
C ARG A 13 -7.07 -19.49 -10.23
N ALA A 14 -7.18 -19.42 -8.90
CA ALA A 14 -8.43 -19.72 -8.22
C ALA A 14 -9.42 -18.55 -8.30
N GLN A 15 -8.92 -17.33 -8.56
CA GLN A 15 -9.75 -16.17 -8.86
C GLN A 15 -10.09 -16.14 -10.35
N GLU A 16 -11.31 -15.74 -10.66
CA GLU A 16 -11.70 -15.45 -12.05
C GLU A 16 -10.77 -14.38 -12.61
N HIS A 17 -10.20 -14.63 -13.80
CA HIS A 17 -9.24 -13.73 -14.43
C HIS A 17 -9.35 -13.85 -15.95
N VAL A 18 -8.94 -12.79 -16.64
CA VAL A 18 -8.90 -12.73 -18.11
C VAL A 18 -7.45 -12.87 -18.60
N ARG A 19 -7.28 -12.98 -19.92
CA ARG A 19 -5.94 -13.11 -20.52
C ARG A 19 -5.01 -11.95 -20.17
N ASP A 20 -5.57 -10.73 -20.16
CA ASP A 20 -4.81 -9.48 -19.98
C ASP A 20 -4.90 -8.95 -18.53
N THR A 21 -5.13 -9.84 -17.55
CA THR A 21 -5.12 -9.47 -16.13
C THR A 21 -3.76 -8.89 -15.76
N ARG A 22 -3.76 -7.74 -15.08
CA ARG A 22 -2.58 -7.04 -14.57
C ARG A 22 -2.32 -7.38 -13.10
N LEU A 23 -1.09 -7.24 -12.65
CA LEU A 23 -0.67 -7.41 -11.26
C LEU A 23 -0.33 -6.05 -10.64
N VAL A 24 -0.85 -5.79 -9.44
CA VAL A 24 -0.37 -4.71 -8.57
C VAL A 24 0.32 -5.37 -7.39
N ILE A 25 1.64 -5.28 -7.35
CA ILE A 25 2.48 -5.92 -6.34
C ILE A 25 2.93 -4.88 -5.33
N ILE A 26 2.64 -5.12 -4.05
CA ILE A 26 2.93 -4.17 -2.97
C ILE A 26 3.91 -4.84 -2.01
N ALA A 27 5.05 -4.21 -1.76
CA ALA A 27 5.88 -4.52 -0.61
C ALA A 27 5.62 -3.50 0.49
N ALA A 28 5.08 -3.94 1.63
CA ALA A 28 4.76 -3.09 2.78
C ALA A 28 5.72 -3.30 3.96
N GLU A 29 5.91 -2.27 4.80
CA GLU A 29 6.65 -2.40 6.07
C GLU A 29 5.92 -3.32 7.06
N GLY A 30 4.60 -3.19 7.17
CA GLY A 30 3.77 -4.02 8.03
C GLY A 30 3.48 -5.41 7.44
N GLN A 31 3.09 -6.33 8.33
CA GLN A 31 2.85 -7.73 7.95
C GLN A 31 1.38 -8.07 7.70
N GLN A 32 0.46 -7.37 8.37
CA GLN A 32 -0.92 -7.84 8.53
C GLN A 32 -1.96 -6.82 8.09
N THR A 33 -1.83 -5.56 8.47
CA THR A 33 -2.87 -4.56 8.27
C THR A 33 -3.04 -4.22 6.79
N GLU A 34 -1.94 -3.96 6.08
CA GLU A 34 -1.92 -3.66 4.65
C GLU A 34 -2.45 -4.85 3.84
N ARG A 35 -1.97 -6.07 4.16
CA ARG A 35 -2.45 -7.30 3.51
C ARG A 35 -3.96 -7.48 3.68
N GLN A 36 -4.48 -7.29 4.89
CA GLN A 36 -5.92 -7.41 5.14
C GLN A 36 -6.71 -6.33 4.42
N TYR A 37 -6.23 -5.09 4.44
CA TYR A 37 -6.87 -3.97 3.75
C TYR A 37 -6.96 -4.24 2.24
N PHE A 38 -5.83 -4.59 1.60
CA PHE A 38 -5.79 -4.80 0.16
C PHE A 38 -6.52 -6.06 -0.31
N ALA A 39 -6.85 -6.99 0.59
CA ALA A 39 -7.61 -8.19 0.25
C ALA A 39 -9.08 -7.92 -0.12
N MET A 40 -9.60 -6.71 0.17
CA MET A 40 -10.95 -6.31 -0.22
C MET A 40 -11.08 -5.96 -1.70
N PHE A 41 -9.98 -5.65 -2.39
CA PHE A 41 -9.99 -5.34 -3.82
C PHE A 41 -9.91 -6.61 -4.65
N ARG A 42 -10.91 -6.84 -5.50
CA ARG A 42 -10.99 -8.03 -6.36
C ARG A 42 -11.54 -7.66 -7.72
N SER A 43 -10.85 -8.08 -8.78
CA SER A 43 -11.29 -7.87 -10.17
C SER A 43 -10.73 -8.99 -11.04
N THR A 44 -11.41 -9.26 -12.16
CA THR A 44 -10.90 -10.19 -13.16
C THR A 44 -9.76 -9.59 -13.97
N ARG A 45 -9.67 -8.25 -14.05
CA ARG A 45 -8.65 -7.50 -14.80
C ARG A 45 -7.43 -7.10 -13.98
N VAL A 46 -7.51 -7.10 -12.65
CA VAL A 46 -6.36 -6.80 -11.79
C VAL A 46 -6.33 -7.69 -10.56
N GLN A 47 -5.14 -8.19 -10.20
CA GLN A 47 -4.91 -8.83 -8.91
C GLN A 47 -3.92 -8.03 -8.09
N VAL A 48 -4.35 -7.63 -6.88
CA VAL A 48 -3.48 -6.98 -5.90
C VAL A 48 -2.82 -8.04 -5.03
N LYS A 49 -1.50 -7.98 -4.89
CA LYS A 49 -0.72 -8.91 -4.06
C LYS A 49 0.21 -8.15 -3.14
N VAL A 50 -0.03 -8.24 -1.84
CA VAL A 50 0.88 -7.73 -0.82
C VAL A 50 1.90 -8.82 -0.48
N LEU A 51 3.18 -8.55 -0.73
CA LEU A 51 4.28 -9.43 -0.42
C LEU A 51 4.45 -9.54 1.10
N ALA A 52 4.47 -10.78 1.62
CA ALA A 52 4.73 -11.01 3.03
C ALA A 52 6.10 -10.46 3.43
N ALA A 53 6.22 -9.98 4.68
CA ALA A 53 7.53 -9.81 5.29
C ALA A 53 8.18 -11.20 5.46
N GLY A 54 9.50 -11.28 5.24
CA GLY A 54 10.24 -12.50 5.52
C GLY A 54 10.13 -12.90 6.99
N ALA A 55 10.45 -14.16 7.29
CA ALA A 55 10.45 -14.69 8.67
C ALA A 55 11.40 -13.93 9.62
N ASP A 56 12.30 -13.12 9.06
CA ASP A 56 13.25 -12.25 9.76
C ASP A 56 12.64 -10.91 10.22
N ASN A 57 11.36 -10.66 9.94
CA ASN A 57 10.61 -9.45 10.32
C ASN A 57 11.34 -8.14 9.96
N ARG A 58 12.12 -8.16 8.87
CA ARG A 58 12.89 -7.00 8.41
C ARG A 58 11.96 -5.98 7.75
N SER A 59 11.56 -4.97 8.53
CA SER A 59 10.62 -3.91 8.13
C SER A 59 11.29 -2.60 7.70
N ALA A 60 12.62 -2.50 7.72
CA ALA A 60 13.30 -1.29 7.26
C ALA A 60 13.09 -1.04 5.75
N PRO A 61 13.09 0.22 5.28
CA PRO A 61 12.73 0.58 3.91
C PRO A 61 13.66 -0.09 2.90
N GLU A 62 14.94 -0.26 3.23
CA GLU A 62 15.92 -1.00 2.45
C GLU A 62 15.50 -2.46 2.19
N TYR A 63 14.90 -3.13 3.17
CA TYR A 63 14.44 -4.51 3.05
C TYR A 63 13.10 -4.62 2.33
N VAL A 64 12.24 -3.61 2.45
CA VAL A 64 11.02 -3.50 1.64
C VAL A 64 11.38 -3.37 0.16
N LEU A 65 12.35 -2.49 -0.15
CA LEU A 65 12.88 -2.32 -1.50
C LEU A 65 13.53 -3.61 -2.03
N GLU A 66 14.38 -4.27 -1.22
CA GLU A 66 15.03 -5.52 -1.59
C GLU A 66 14.00 -6.62 -1.93
N ARG A 67 12.94 -6.76 -1.12
CA ARG A 67 11.84 -7.72 -1.40
C ARG A 67 11.19 -7.46 -2.75
N LEU A 68 10.90 -6.20 -3.06
CA LEU A 68 10.24 -5.85 -4.32
C LEU A 68 11.17 -6.04 -5.53
N ARG A 69 12.48 -5.73 -5.38
CA ARG A 69 13.50 -6.03 -6.40
C ARG A 69 13.64 -7.52 -6.65
N ARG A 70 13.72 -8.32 -5.59
CA ARG A 70 13.79 -9.78 -5.71
C ARG A 70 12.59 -10.33 -6.47
N PHE A 71 11.40 -9.80 -6.19
CA PHE A 71 10.19 -10.16 -6.94
C PHE A 71 10.30 -9.78 -8.43
N GLN A 72 10.75 -8.56 -8.74
CA GLN A 72 10.97 -8.11 -10.12
C GLN A 72 11.97 -8.99 -10.88
N ASP A 73 13.03 -9.44 -10.21
CA ASP A 73 14.07 -10.29 -10.80
C ASP A 73 13.62 -11.74 -10.96
N GLU A 74 12.75 -12.22 -10.08
CA GLU A 74 12.27 -13.60 -10.04
C GLU A 74 11.17 -13.87 -11.10
N TYR A 75 10.31 -12.89 -11.39
CA TYR A 75 9.08 -13.08 -12.19
C TYR A 75 9.09 -12.37 -13.54
N GLN A 76 8.42 -12.97 -14.53
CA GLN A 76 8.22 -12.40 -15.88
C GLN A 76 7.07 -11.39 -15.89
N LEU A 77 7.28 -10.18 -15.37
CA LEU A 77 6.25 -9.12 -15.35
C LEU A 77 5.85 -8.67 -16.76
N ASP A 78 4.57 -8.35 -16.94
CA ASP A 78 4.04 -7.75 -18.18
C ASP A 78 4.02 -6.21 -18.07
N GLU A 79 3.88 -5.51 -19.19
CA GLU A 79 3.88 -4.02 -19.26
C GLU A 79 2.79 -3.35 -18.40
N GLY A 80 1.69 -4.05 -18.14
CA GLY A 80 0.60 -3.56 -17.30
C GLY A 80 0.79 -3.83 -15.80
N ASP A 81 1.83 -4.56 -15.40
CA ASP A 81 2.09 -4.88 -14.00
C ASP A 81 2.79 -3.70 -13.30
N SER A 82 2.35 -3.35 -12.09
CA SER A 82 2.92 -2.27 -11.29
C SER A 82 3.45 -2.78 -9.96
N LEU A 83 4.58 -2.23 -9.54
CA LEU A 83 5.29 -2.59 -8.32
C LEU A 83 5.37 -1.36 -7.41
N TRP A 84 4.91 -1.49 -6.17
CA TRP A 84 4.77 -0.41 -5.22
C TRP A 84 5.48 -0.69 -3.91
N LEU A 85 6.24 0.29 -3.41
CA LEU A 85 6.65 0.31 -2.00
C LEU A 85 5.61 1.05 -1.18
N MET A 86 5.23 0.44 -0.06
CA MET A 86 4.39 1.05 0.95
C MET A 86 5.18 1.20 2.25
N LEU A 87 5.42 2.45 2.64
CA LEU A 87 6.37 2.81 3.71
C LEU A 87 5.73 3.77 4.70
N ASP A 88 6.22 3.71 5.94
CA ASP A 88 5.86 4.62 7.03
C ASP A 88 7.02 5.60 7.29
N VAL A 89 6.73 6.85 7.62
CA VAL A 89 7.76 7.88 7.88
C VAL A 89 8.35 7.75 9.28
N ASP A 90 7.54 7.37 10.28
CA ASP A 90 7.87 7.43 11.72
C ASP A 90 9.07 6.58 12.14
N ARG A 91 9.40 5.53 11.37
CA ARG A 91 10.40 4.52 11.76
C ARG A 91 11.82 4.83 11.31
N TRP A 92 12.01 5.61 10.24
CA TRP A 92 13.30 5.69 9.56
C TRP A 92 13.60 7.13 9.16
N GLY A 93 14.65 7.70 9.77
CA GLY A 93 15.04 9.09 9.54
C GLY A 93 15.09 9.48 8.05
N SER A 94 14.82 10.76 7.77
CA SER A 94 14.51 11.25 6.42
C SER A 94 15.53 10.89 5.32
N ASP A 95 16.81 10.70 5.67
CA ASP A 95 17.87 10.31 4.73
C ASP A 95 17.70 8.89 4.19
N LYS A 96 17.34 7.92 5.03
CA LYS A 96 17.10 6.53 4.61
C LYS A 96 15.91 6.47 3.67
N LEU A 97 14.81 7.12 4.06
CA LEU A 97 13.61 7.20 3.23
C LEU A 97 13.90 7.90 1.89
N ALA A 98 14.70 8.98 1.90
CA ALA A 98 15.10 9.67 0.67
C ALA A 98 15.93 8.79 -0.27
N ALA A 99 16.86 7.99 0.26
CA ALA A 99 17.67 7.06 -0.52
C ALA A 99 16.79 5.98 -1.17
N VAL A 100 15.94 5.32 -0.38
CA VAL A 100 15.03 4.28 -0.87
C VAL A 100 14.03 4.83 -1.89
N ALA A 101 13.45 6.01 -1.64
CA ALA A 101 12.53 6.65 -2.58
C ALA A 101 13.20 7.03 -3.91
N ARG A 102 14.47 7.47 -3.88
CA ARG A 102 15.24 7.77 -5.10
C ARG A 102 15.48 6.48 -5.89
N GLU A 103 15.87 5.42 -5.20
CA GLU A 103 16.18 4.13 -5.81
C GLU A 103 14.94 3.47 -6.41
N ALA A 104 13.83 3.45 -5.68
CA ALA A 104 12.52 2.99 -6.15
C ALA A 104 12.13 3.67 -7.47
N LYS A 105 12.22 5.01 -7.51
CA LYS A 105 11.94 5.79 -8.72
C LYS A 105 12.86 5.43 -9.88
N SER A 106 14.15 5.17 -9.62
CA SER A 106 15.12 4.84 -10.67
C SER A 106 14.85 3.50 -11.37
N VAL A 107 14.16 2.58 -10.70
CA VAL A 107 13.79 1.26 -11.24
C VAL A 107 12.31 1.16 -11.62
N GLY A 108 11.59 2.28 -11.61
CA GLY A 108 10.19 2.36 -12.03
C GLY A 108 9.17 1.88 -10.98
N PHE A 109 9.53 1.78 -9.71
CA PHE A 109 8.59 1.43 -8.65
C PHE A 109 7.77 2.66 -8.21
N GLY A 110 6.49 2.43 -7.94
CA GLY A 110 5.61 3.39 -7.29
C GLY A 110 5.90 3.55 -5.80
N LEU A 111 5.50 4.68 -5.23
CA LEU A 111 5.66 5.01 -3.81
C LEU A 111 4.30 5.36 -3.20
N ALA A 112 3.92 4.60 -2.18
CA ALA A 112 2.75 4.79 -1.36
C ALA A 112 3.18 5.03 0.10
N VAL A 113 3.64 6.25 0.40
CA VAL A 113 4.19 6.59 1.72
C VAL A 113 3.10 7.21 2.59
N SER A 114 3.04 6.80 3.85
CA SER A 114 2.17 7.40 4.86
C SER A 114 3.00 8.05 5.97
N ASN A 115 2.55 9.22 6.43
CA ASN A 115 3.19 10.01 7.47
C ASN A 115 2.15 10.28 8.58
N PRO A 116 2.36 9.85 9.84
CA PRO A 116 3.49 9.03 10.28
C PRO A 116 3.42 7.56 9.83
N CYS A 117 2.22 6.98 9.67
CA CYS A 117 2.03 5.55 9.35
C CYS A 117 0.79 5.25 8.50
N PHE A 118 0.70 4.00 8.02
CA PHE A 118 -0.42 3.47 7.25
C PHE A 118 -1.80 3.75 7.87
N GLU A 119 -1.93 3.82 9.20
CA GLU A 119 -3.20 4.12 9.85
C GLU A 119 -3.76 5.51 9.50
N VAL A 120 -2.95 6.43 8.98
CA VAL A 120 -3.44 7.71 8.44
C VAL A 120 -4.34 7.48 7.23
N TRP A 121 -3.96 6.55 6.34
CA TRP A 121 -4.81 6.14 5.22
C TRP A 121 -6.14 5.58 5.70
N LEU A 122 -6.09 4.70 6.71
CA LEU A 122 -7.30 4.13 7.31
C LEU A 122 -8.18 5.20 7.97
N LEU A 123 -7.59 6.21 8.62
CA LEU A 123 -8.32 7.30 9.25
C LEU A 123 -9.05 8.19 8.23
N TYR A 124 -8.49 8.38 7.03
CA TYR A 124 -9.16 9.11 5.94
C TYR A 124 -10.49 8.49 5.51
N HIS A 125 -10.75 7.21 5.78
CA HIS A 125 -12.08 6.63 5.58
C HIS A 125 -13.15 7.31 6.45
N PHE A 126 -12.81 7.82 7.62
CA PHE A 126 -13.81 8.34 8.56
C PHE A 126 -13.77 9.87 8.67
N THR A 127 -12.61 10.50 8.53
CA THR A 127 -12.48 11.95 8.74
C THR A 127 -11.41 12.57 7.85
N ALA A 128 -11.56 13.86 7.53
CA ALA A 128 -10.50 14.68 6.93
C ALA A 128 -9.59 15.32 8.00
N ASP A 129 -10.06 15.36 9.25
CA ASP A 129 -9.34 15.94 10.39
C ASP A 129 -8.32 14.93 10.94
N ILE A 130 -7.13 14.93 10.36
CA ILE A 130 -6.01 14.08 10.77
C ILE A 130 -5.21 14.81 11.86
N PRO A 131 -4.95 14.17 13.02
CA PRO A 131 -4.16 14.78 14.08
C PRO A 131 -2.79 15.25 13.57
N ALA A 132 -2.41 16.49 13.90
CA ALA A 132 -1.10 17.06 13.60
C ALA A 132 -0.02 16.47 14.54
N THR A 133 0.43 15.25 14.25
CA THR A 133 1.36 14.47 15.07
C THR A 133 2.26 13.58 14.22
N ASP A 134 3.48 13.33 14.68
CA ASP A 134 4.41 12.35 14.10
C ASP A 134 4.33 10.98 14.80
N ARG A 135 3.42 10.82 15.77
CA ARG A 135 3.28 9.59 16.56
C ARG A 135 2.16 8.70 16.02
N CYS A 136 2.50 7.50 15.60
CA CYS A 136 1.54 6.50 15.15
C CYS A 136 0.49 6.13 16.20
N GLY A 137 0.87 6.16 17.49
CA GLY A 137 -0.05 5.89 18.59
C GLY A 137 -1.23 6.86 18.65
N ASP A 138 -1.02 8.13 18.31
CA ASP A 138 -2.08 9.15 18.29
C ASP A 138 -3.03 8.92 17.12
N ILE A 139 -2.49 8.57 15.95
CA ILE A 139 -3.29 8.20 14.77
C ILE A 139 -4.10 6.93 15.05
N GLU A 140 -3.50 5.91 15.66
CA GLU A 140 -4.19 4.69 16.07
C GLU A 140 -5.31 4.99 17.07
N GLN A 141 -5.10 5.91 18.02
CA GLN A 141 -6.12 6.33 18.96
C GLN A 141 -7.30 7.04 18.26
N ALA A 142 -7.01 7.98 17.36
CA ALA A 142 -8.04 8.66 16.57
C ALA A 142 -8.83 7.68 15.69
N LEU A 143 -8.14 6.70 15.07
CA LEU A 143 -8.77 5.65 14.28
C LEU A 143 -9.68 4.76 15.14
N ARG A 144 -9.25 4.39 16.35
CA ARG A 144 -10.11 3.66 17.30
C ARG A 144 -11.34 4.49 17.67
N GLN A 145 -11.20 5.78 17.93
CA GLN A 145 -12.34 6.65 18.24
C GLN A 145 -13.33 6.72 17.06
N ALA A 146 -12.84 6.93 15.84
CA ALA A 146 -13.65 7.02 14.63
C ALA A 146 -14.38 5.71 14.30
N THR A 147 -13.81 4.56 14.65
CA THR A 147 -14.39 3.23 14.43
C THR A 147 -15.20 2.69 15.62
N GLY A 148 -15.41 3.48 16.68
CA GLY A 148 -16.10 2.99 17.89
C GLY A 148 -15.33 1.89 18.63
N SER A 149 -14.01 1.94 18.60
CA SER A 149 -13.03 0.95 19.10
C SER A 149 -12.93 -0.36 18.31
N GLY A 150 -13.53 -0.43 17.11
CA GLY A 150 -13.47 -1.62 16.25
C GLY A 150 -12.10 -1.90 15.61
N TYR A 151 -11.20 -0.91 15.54
CA TYR A 151 -9.90 -1.09 14.91
C TYR A 151 -8.94 -2.01 15.71
N ASN A 152 -8.51 -3.09 15.06
CA ASN A 152 -7.45 -4.00 15.53
C ASN A 152 -6.40 -4.22 14.43
N LYS A 153 -5.16 -3.83 14.69
CA LYS A 153 -4.03 -3.92 13.74
C LYS A 153 -3.80 -5.32 13.20
N SER A 154 -4.04 -6.35 14.02
CA SER A 154 -3.84 -7.76 13.66
C SER A 154 -5.06 -8.42 13.01
N ARG A 155 -6.25 -7.84 13.23
CA ARG A 155 -7.55 -8.34 12.76
C ARG A 155 -8.36 -7.17 12.22
N LEU A 156 -7.89 -6.63 11.09
CA LEU A 156 -8.59 -5.57 10.40
C LEU A 156 -9.92 -6.14 9.88
N GLN A 157 -10.97 -5.33 9.90
CA GLN A 157 -12.27 -5.62 9.29
C GLN A 157 -12.42 -4.72 8.05
N PRO A 158 -11.91 -5.12 6.86
CA PRO A 158 -11.93 -4.27 5.66
C PRO A 158 -13.33 -3.81 5.27
N GLU A 159 -14.36 -4.59 5.60
CA GLU A 159 -15.77 -4.27 5.43
C GLU A 159 -16.22 -2.98 6.12
N CYS A 160 -15.55 -2.55 7.20
CA CYS A 160 -15.83 -1.26 7.85
C CYS A 160 -15.27 -0.07 7.06
N PHE A 161 -14.29 -0.31 6.19
CA PHE A 161 -13.61 0.73 5.40
C PHE A 161 -14.20 0.85 4.00
N ALA A 162 -14.61 -0.28 3.40
CA ALA A 162 -15.13 -0.35 2.04
C ALA A 162 -16.23 0.70 1.71
N PRO A 163 -17.27 0.91 2.54
CA PRO A 163 -18.32 1.90 2.26
C PRO A 163 -17.81 3.35 2.19
N HIS A 164 -16.64 3.62 2.77
CA HIS A 164 -16.06 4.95 2.87
C HIS A 164 -14.86 5.17 1.94
N LEU A 165 -14.58 4.25 1.02
CA LEU A 165 -13.42 4.32 0.15
C LEU A 165 -13.40 5.59 -0.72
N SER A 166 -14.54 5.99 -1.30
CA SER A 166 -14.61 7.23 -2.10
C SER A 166 -14.23 8.45 -1.27
N ALA A 167 -14.73 8.52 -0.03
CA ALA A 167 -14.40 9.60 0.88
C ALA A 167 -12.91 9.60 1.28
N ALA A 168 -12.31 8.41 1.47
CA ALA A 168 -10.87 8.30 1.74
C ALA A 168 -10.02 8.82 0.59
N LEU A 169 -10.38 8.47 -0.66
CA LEU A 169 -9.71 8.96 -1.86
C LEU A 169 -9.78 10.49 -1.94
N GLU A 170 -10.98 11.06 -1.84
CA GLU A 170 -11.19 12.51 -1.91
C GLU A 170 -10.43 13.26 -0.80
N ARG A 171 -10.50 12.79 0.44
CA ARG A 171 -9.87 13.47 1.58
C ARG A 171 -8.34 13.40 1.53
N SER A 172 -7.79 12.24 1.20
CA SER A 172 -6.34 12.07 1.11
C SER A 172 -5.73 12.82 -0.08
N GLU A 173 -6.43 12.89 -1.21
CA GLU A 173 -6.01 13.69 -2.36
C GLU A 173 -6.09 15.19 -2.07
N ALA A 174 -7.17 15.65 -1.43
CA ALA A 174 -7.30 17.05 -1.02
C ALA A 174 -6.22 17.47 -0.01
N ALA A 175 -5.73 16.52 0.79
CA ALA A 175 -4.66 16.72 1.76
C ALA A 175 -3.23 16.58 1.16
N ASP A 176 -3.08 16.27 -0.13
CA ASP A 176 -1.78 16.11 -0.80
C ASP A 176 -1.41 17.36 -1.64
N PRO A 177 -0.77 18.39 -1.05
CA PRO A 177 -0.42 19.62 -1.76
C PRO A 177 0.67 19.40 -2.82
N SER A 178 1.34 18.25 -2.82
CA SER A 178 2.35 17.89 -3.81
C SER A 178 2.12 16.46 -4.32
N PRO A 179 1.22 16.27 -5.29
CA PRO A 179 0.94 14.95 -5.89
C PRO A 179 2.16 14.29 -6.57
N ARG A 180 3.22 15.07 -6.84
CA ARG A 180 4.51 14.57 -7.35
C ARG A 180 5.59 14.45 -6.27
N GLY A 181 5.25 14.83 -5.03
CA GLY A 181 6.07 14.66 -3.85
C GLY A 181 6.27 13.20 -3.52
N ARG A 182 7.46 12.87 -3.01
CA ARG A 182 7.84 11.49 -2.67
C ARG A 182 7.11 10.95 -1.43
N TRP A 183 6.76 11.83 -0.50
CA TRP A 183 5.97 11.52 0.70
C TRP A 183 5.37 12.81 1.29
N PRO A 184 4.29 12.72 2.10
CA PRO A 184 3.68 13.85 2.79
C PRO A 184 4.66 14.51 3.79
N LYS A 185 4.64 15.84 3.91
CA LYS A 185 5.48 16.58 4.89
C LYS A 185 4.79 16.72 6.25
N ASP A 186 3.49 16.94 6.20
CA ASP A 186 2.59 16.88 7.34
C ASP A 186 1.90 15.50 7.38
N PRO A 187 1.13 15.18 8.43
CA PRO A 187 0.38 13.93 8.47
C PRO A 187 -0.52 13.76 7.24
N GLY A 188 -0.36 12.64 6.56
CA GLY A 188 -1.03 12.36 5.30
C GLY A 188 -0.65 11.00 4.73
N SER A 189 -1.27 10.61 3.61
CA SER A 189 -0.97 9.34 2.96
C SER A 189 -1.09 9.40 1.44
N HIS A 190 -0.14 8.76 0.75
CA HIS A 190 -0.16 8.58 -0.70
C HIS A 190 -0.72 7.23 -1.15
N VAL A 191 -1.34 6.45 -0.25
CA VAL A 191 -1.94 5.14 -0.57
C VAL A 191 -3.02 5.24 -1.65
N TYR A 192 -3.73 6.37 -1.73
CA TYR A 192 -4.72 6.63 -2.79
C TYR A 192 -4.15 6.41 -4.20
N ARG A 193 -2.84 6.65 -4.41
CA ARG A 193 -2.17 6.48 -5.71
C ARG A 193 -2.19 5.04 -6.18
N VAL A 194 -2.06 4.08 -5.27
CA VAL A 194 -2.18 2.64 -5.57
C VAL A 194 -3.61 2.32 -5.98
N ILE A 195 -4.59 2.85 -5.23
CA ILE A 195 -6.01 2.58 -5.47
C ILE A 195 -6.46 3.15 -6.81
N ARG A 196 -5.93 4.31 -7.21
CA ARG A 196 -6.20 4.93 -8.51
C ARG A 196 -5.67 4.14 -9.72
N GLU A 197 -4.78 3.17 -9.54
CA GLU A 197 -4.40 2.25 -10.62
C GLU A 197 -5.40 1.13 -10.86
N LEU A 198 -6.25 0.86 -9.87
CA LEU A 198 -7.24 -0.19 -9.92
C LEU A 198 -8.46 0.28 -10.73
N PRO A 199 -9.05 -0.59 -11.55
CA PRO A 199 -10.28 -0.27 -12.26
C PRO A 199 -11.46 -0.19 -11.28
N GLU A 200 -12.52 0.52 -11.65
CA GLU A 200 -13.72 0.69 -10.80
C GLU A 200 -14.34 -0.65 -10.37
N GLU A 201 -14.32 -1.66 -11.25
CA GLU A 201 -14.77 -3.03 -10.96
C GLU A 201 -13.98 -3.73 -9.83
N ALA A 202 -12.79 -3.24 -9.48
CA ALA A 202 -11.99 -3.76 -8.37
C ALA A 202 -12.38 -3.17 -7.02
N MET A 203 -13.15 -2.08 -7.02
CA MET A 203 -13.58 -1.41 -5.80
C MET A 203 -14.58 -2.30 -5.05
N PRO A 204 -14.46 -2.44 -3.73
CA PRO A 204 -15.42 -3.21 -2.96
C PRO A 204 -16.80 -2.54 -3.07
N SER A 205 -17.82 -3.32 -3.44
CA SER A 205 -19.21 -2.85 -3.40
C SER A 205 -19.57 -2.47 -1.97
N ALA A 206 -20.29 -1.37 -1.79
CA ALA A 206 -20.99 -1.15 -0.52
C ALA A 206 -21.96 -2.34 -0.31
N PRO A 207 -22.01 -2.92 0.91
CA PRO A 207 -22.93 -4.01 1.22
C PRO A 207 -24.39 -3.60 1.06
#